data_AF-A0A961ICB1-F1
#
_entry.id   AF-A0A961ICB1-F1
#
_cell.length_a   1.000
_cell.length_b   1.000
_cell.length_c   1.000
_cell.angle_alpha   90.00
_cell.angle_beta   90.00
_cell.angle_gamma   90.00
#
_symmetry.space_group_name_H-M   'P 1'
#
loop_
_entity.id
_entity.type
_entity.pdbx_description
1 polymer ?
#
loop_
_entity_poly.entity_id
_entity_poly.type
_entity_poly.pdbx_seq_one_letter_code
_entity_poly.pdbx_strand_id
1 'polypeptide(L)'
;QILVGALLKSIPSMGYVAVLLLLLFYIYAVAGTFLFSVNDPVNFGDLPKSMVALYRAITLEDWTDLMYLQMHGCLGYPYGVEKFDLQCTVENNESFPIASPLFFISFTLLGTMIFLNLMVGVILNGMDEAQAEQEQEGRENRRASGTLHIQDEIHEIQEQLEQIQKDLRRIARSH
;
A
#
# COMPACT_ATOMS: atom_id res chain seq x y z
N GLN A 1 8.32 -9.76 17.73
CA GLN A 1 8.17 -10.68 16.58
C GLN A 1 6.76 -10.68 15.97
N ILE A 2 5.70 -10.40 16.73
CA ILE A 2 4.31 -10.35 16.24
C ILE A 2 4.12 -9.33 15.10
N LEU A 3 4.77 -8.16 15.17
CA LEU A 3 4.68 -7.10 14.16
C LEU A 3 5.14 -7.54 12.75
N VAL A 4 6.18 -8.38 12.67
CA VAL A 4 6.73 -8.87 11.39
C VAL A 4 5.80 -9.91 10.78
N GLY A 5 5.15 -10.75 11.61
CA GLY A 5 4.18 -11.76 11.16
C GLY A 5 2.93 -11.13 10.56
N ALA A 6 2.42 -10.05 11.17
CA ALA A 6 1.28 -9.30 10.64
C ALA A 6 1.58 -8.68 9.27
N LEU A 7 2.74 -8.01 9.12
CA LEU A 7 3.17 -7.42 7.84
C LEU A 7 3.31 -8.47 6.73
N LEU A 8 3.93 -9.62 7.04
CA LEU A 8 4.11 -10.71 6.08
C LEU A 8 2.79 -11.35 5.63
N LYS A 9 1.75 -11.30 6.47
CA LYS A 9 0.42 -11.85 6.17
C LYS A 9 -0.40 -10.96 5.23
N SER A 10 -0.11 -9.66 5.18
CA SER A 10 -0.79 -8.69 4.30
C SER A 10 -0.21 -8.61 2.87
N ILE A 11 1.07 -9.00 2.68
CA ILE A 11 1.78 -8.96 1.38
C ILE A 11 1.14 -9.83 0.28
N PRO A 12 0.67 -11.07 0.54
CA PRO A 12 0.28 -12.00 -0.53
C PRO A 12 -0.89 -11.52 -1.38
N SER A 13 -1.88 -10.83 -0.80
CA SER A 13 -3.04 -10.33 -1.57
C SER A 13 -2.67 -9.17 -2.51
N MET A 14 -1.58 -8.47 -2.23
CA MET A 14 -1.11 -7.29 -2.97
C MET A 14 -0.01 -7.61 -3.98
N GLY A 15 0.43 -8.87 -4.04
CA GLY A 15 1.52 -9.30 -4.91
C GLY A 15 1.28 -9.00 -6.39
N TYR A 16 0.04 -9.12 -6.89
CA TYR A 16 -0.30 -8.85 -8.28
C TYR A 16 -0.09 -7.37 -8.67
N VAL A 17 -0.46 -6.44 -7.78
CA VAL A 17 -0.28 -4.99 -8.00
C VAL A 17 1.21 -4.64 -7.95
N ALA A 18 1.96 -5.25 -7.03
CA ALA A 18 3.42 -5.08 -6.97
C ALA A 18 4.12 -5.62 -8.23
N VAL A 19 3.71 -6.77 -8.75
CA VAL A 19 4.22 -7.31 -10.03
C VAL A 19 3.87 -6.41 -11.20
N LEU A 20 2.66 -5.86 -11.23
CA LEU A 20 2.25 -4.88 -12.24
C LEU A 20 3.15 -3.63 -12.20
N LEU A 21 3.43 -3.10 -11.00
CA LEU A 21 4.33 -1.97 -10.82
C LEU A 21 5.76 -2.29 -11.29
N LEU A 22 6.29 -3.47 -10.95
CA LEU A 22 7.60 -3.92 -11.40
C LEU A 22 7.67 -4.09 -12.92
N LEU A 23 6.61 -4.61 -13.55
CA LEU A 23 6.53 -4.73 -15.00
C LEU A 23 6.49 -3.35 -15.68
N LEU A 24 5.71 -2.41 -15.13
CA LEU A 24 5.69 -1.02 -15.59
C LEU A 24 7.09 -0.41 -15.53
N PHE A 25 7.76 -0.55 -14.38
CA PHE A 25 9.14 -0.10 -14.18
C PHE A 25 10.08 -0.67 -15.23
N TYR A 26 10.04 -1.98 -15.44
CA TYR A 26 10.93 -2.64 -16.40
C TYR A 26 10.72 -2.13 -17.83
N ILE A 27 9.46 -2.03 -18.28
CA ILE A 27 9.13 -1.57 -19.63
C ILE A 27 9.61 -0.13 -19.84
N TYR A 28 9.34 0.76 -18.88
CA TYR A 28 9.77 2.15 -18.97
C TYR A 28 11.29 2.28 -18.84
N ALA A 29 11.95 1.45 -18.04
CA ALA A 29 13.40 1.51 -17.90
C ALA A 29 14.10 1.12 -19.20
N VAL A 30 13.65 0.04 -19.84
CA VAL A 30 14.15 -0.37 -21.16
C VAL A 30 13.90 0.73 -22.19
N ALA A 31 12.68 1.26 -22.27
CA ALA A 31 12.35 2.34 -23.19
C ALA A 31 13.18 3.61 -22.93
N GLY A 32 13.36 4.00 -21.66
CA GLY A 32 14.18 5.14 -21.26
C GLY A 32 15.66 4.97 -21.62
N THR A 33 16.23 3.77 -21.43
CA THR A 33 17.59 3.47 -21.88
C THR A 33 17.72 3.68 -23.39
N PHE A 34 16.77 3.18 -24.19
CA PHE A 34 16.83 3.34 -25.65
C PHE A 34 16.61 4.78 -26.13
N LEU A 35 15.77 5.54 -25.45
CA LEU A 35 15.40 6.89 -25.89
C LEU A 35 16.35 7.97 -25.39
N PHE A 36 16.92 7.82 -24.20
CA PHE A 36 17.54 8.93 -23.47
C PHE A 36 19.01 8.69 -23.09
N SER A 37 19.59 7.51 -23.35
CA SER A 37 20.98 7.20 -22.97
C SER A 37 22.02 8.12 -23.61
N VAL A 38 21.73 8.67 -24.80
CA VAL A 38 22.65 9.56 -25.54
C VAL A 38 22.76 10.91 -24.83
N ASN A 39 21.62 11.51 -24.52
CA ASN A 39 21.52 12.79 -23.81
C ASN A 39 21.94 12.69 -22.35
N ASP A 40 21.59 11.58 -21.69
CA ASP A 40 21.77 11.40 -20.26
C ASP A 40 22.30 10.00 -19.93
N PRO A 41 23.61 9.78 -20.16
CA PRO A 41 24.26 8.51 -19.81
C PRO A 41 24.28 8.24 -18.29
N VAL A 42 24.11 9.27 -17.46
CA VAL A 42 24.17 9.18 -16.00
C VAL A 42 22.89 8.54 -15.47
N ASN A 43 21.72 8.95 -15.94
CA ASN A 43 20.44 8.40 -15.51
C ASN A 43 19.91 7.29 -16.43
N PHE A 44 20.22 7.32 -17.73
CA PHE A 44 19.65 6.38 -18.71
C PHE A 44 20.68 5.56 -19.48
N GLY A 45 21.97 5.62 -19.11
CA GLY A 45 23.03 4.92 -19.86
C GLY A 45 22.94 3.40 -19.85
N ASP A 46 22.31 2.81 -18.84
CA ASP A 46 21.98 1.39 -18.79
C ASP A 46 20.67 1.14 -18.03
N LEU A 47 20.23 -0.12 -18.05
CA LEU A 47 18.98 -0.51 -17.44
C LEU A 47 18.95 -0.24 -15.91
N PRO A 48 19.95 -0.63 -15.10
CA PRO A 48 19.97 -0.30 -13.68
C PRO A 48 19.90 1.20 -13.38
N LYS A 49 20.64 2.05 -14.11
CA LYS A 49 20.56 3.51 -13.97
C LYS A 49 19.16 4.00 -14.28
N SER A 50 18.57 3.53 -15.37
CA SER A 50 17.22 3.90 -15.79
C SER A 50 16.18 3.52 -14.73
N MET A 51 16.33 2.36 -14.11
CA MET A 51 15.48 1.93 -12.99
C MET A 51 15.59 2.86 -11.78
N VAL A 52 16.79 3.34 -11.44
CA VAL A 52 17.00 4.30 -10.34
C VAL A 52 16.40 5.67 -10.69
N ALA A 53 16.58 6.14 -11.92
CA ALA A 53 15.99 7.39 -12.40
C ALA A 53 14.45 7.35 -12.35
N LEU A 54 13.86 6.24 -12.77
CA LEU A 54 12.41 6.04 -12.69
C LEU A 54 11.90 5.85 -11.25
N TYR A 55 12.71 5.28 -10.36
CA TYR A 55 12.39 5.23 -8.93
C TYR A 55 12.32 6.64 -8.34
N ARG A 56 13.27 7.51 -8.66
CA ARG A 56 13.21 8.92 -8.28
C ARG A 56 11.95 9.59 -8.85
N ALA A 57 11.69 9.35 -10.13
CA ALA A 57 10.55 9.94 -10.81
C ALA A 57 9.19 9.55 -10.21
N ILE A 58 8.98 8.28 -9.84
CA ILE A 58 7.72 7.85 -9.21
C ILE A 58 7.54 8.44 -7.81
N THR A 59 8.64 8.71 -7.10
CA THR A 59 8.61 9.42 -5.80
C THR A 59 8.40 10.92 -5.94
N LEU A 60 8.15 11.39 -7.18
CA LEU A 60 7.96 12.79 -7.54
C LEU A 60 9.18 13.66 -7.31
N GLU A 61 10.37 13.06 -7.26
CA GLU A 61 11.64 13.74 -7.11
C GLU A 61 12.32 13.86 -8.48
N ASP A 62 12.71 15.08 -8.84
CA ASP A 62 13.46 15.44 -10.06
C ASP A 62 12.86 14.95 -11.41
N TRP A 63 11.64 14.43 -11.44
CA TRP A 63 11.02 13.89 -12.65
C TRP A 63 10.81 14.93 -13.76
N THR A 64 10.52 16.18 -13.38
CA THR A 64 10.39 17.29 -14.32
C THR A 64 11.72 17.66 -14.94
N ASP A 65 12.82 17.52 -14.21
CA ASP A 65 14.14 17.82 -14.71
C ASP A 65 14.63 16.77 -15.69
N LEU A 66 14.41 15.49 -15.37
CA LEU A 66 14.61 14.41 -16.33
C LEU A 66 13.79 14.67 -17.60
N MET A 67 12.52 15.05 -17.47
CA MET A 67 11.67 15.38 -18.60
C MET A 67 12.20 16.55 -19.42
N TYR A 68 12.47 17.71 -18.80
CA TYR A 68 12.91 18.91 -19.50
C TYR A 68 14.29 18.74 -20.14
N LEU A 69 15.19 17.98 -19.50
CA LEU A 69 16.50 17.63 -20.06
C LEU A 69 16.33 16.90 -21.39
N GLN A 70 15.47 15.88 -21.43
CA GLN A 70 15.23 15.14 -22.68
C GLN A 70 14.37 15.93 -23.67
N MET A 71 13.49 16.80 -23.19
CA MET A 71 12.60 17.62 -24.02
C MET A 71 13.39 18.66 -24.83
N HIS A 72 14.30 19.39 -24.18
CA HIS A 72 15.10 20.44 -24.82
C HIS A 72 16.45 19.95 -25.35
N GLY A 73 16.83 18.72 -25.01
CA GLY A 73 18.18 18.23 -25.19
C GLY A 73 19.12 18.76 -24.11
N CYS A 74 20.25 18.08 -23.93
CA CYS A 74 21.17 18.38 -22.85
C CYS A 74 21.81 19.78 -22.94
N LEU A 75 22.00 20.35 -24.13
CA LEU A 75 22.49 21.72 -24.33
C LEU A 75 21.39 22.78 -24.15
N GLY A 76 20.13 22.41 -24.34
CA GLY A 76 18.97 23.31 -24.27
C GLY A 76 18.34 23.38 -22.87
N TYR A 77 18.87 22.65 -21.90
CA TYR A 77 18.28 22.54 -20.56
C TYR A 77 18.47 23.83 -19.74
N PRO A 78 17.38 24.50 -19.32
CA PRO A 78 17.42 25.87 -18.81
C PRO A 78 18.05 26.03 -17.42
N TYR A 79 18.25 24.94 -16.67
CA TYR A 79 18.80 24.99 -15.30
C TYR A 79 20.30 24.62 -15.25
N GLY A 80 20.95 24.44 -16.41
CA GLY A 80 22.39 24.23 -16.53
C GLY A 80 22.83 22.76 -16.51
N VAL A 81 23.88 22.46 -17.28
CA VAL A 81 24.45 21.10 -17.44
C VAL A 81 25.22 20.60 -16.21
N GLU A 82 25.57 21.48 -15.28
CA GLU A 82 26.29 21.14 -14.05
C GLU A 82 25.45 20.31 -13.07
N LYS A 83 24.11 20.37 -13.16
CA LYS A 83 23.21 19.69 -12.23
C LYS A 83 23.30 18.16 -12.28
N PHE A 84 23.78 17.59 -13.41
CA PHE A 84 23.70 16.15 -13.67
C PHE A 84 25.05 15.47 -13.96
N ASP A 85 26.20 16.13 -13.73
CA ASP A 85 27.53 15.64 -14.14
C ASP A 85 27.55 15.14 -15.60
N LEU A 86 26.81 15.85 -16.44
CA LEU A 86 26.45 15.39 -17.78
C LEU A 86 27.63 15.62 -18.74
N GLN A 87 28.11 14.56 -19.37
CA GLN A 87 29.07 14.67 -20.49
C GLN A 87 28.35 15.08 -21.77
N CYS A 88 27.72 16.26 -21.75
CA CYS A 88 26.95 16.79 -22.87
C CYS A 88 27.86 17.53 -23.85
N THR A 89 27.72 17.19 -25.12
CA THR A 89 28.44 17.77 -26.25
C THR A 89 27.44 18.05 -27.38
N VAL A 90 27.88 18.79 -28.40
CA VAL A 90 27.09 18.98 -29.62
C VAL A 90 26.78 17.68 -30.36
N GLU A 91 27.52 16.61 -30.11
CA GLU A 91 27.34 15.32 -30.80
C GLU A 91 26.32 14.41 -30.13
N ASN A 92 26.12 14.52 -28.81
CA ASN A 92 25.19 13.71 -28.03
C ASN A 92 24.03 14.52 -27.45
N ASN A 93 23.57 15.53 -28.21
CA ASN A 93 22.44 16.37 -27.86
C ASN A 93 21.27 16.15 -28.84
N GLU A 94 20.28 15.41 -28.40
CA GLU A 94 19.02 15.12 -29.10
C GLU A 94 17.85 15.75 -28.34
N SER A 95 16.88 16.32 -29.05
CA SER A 95 15.69 16.93 -28.42
C SER A 95 14.45 16.10 -28.73
N PHE A 96 13.74 15.69 -27.67
CA PHE A 96 12.51 14.91 -27.74
C PHE A 96 11.31 15.72 -27.23
N PRO A 97 10.85 16.77 -27.95
CA PRO A 97 9.89 17.74 -27.43
C PRO A 97 8.50 17.14 -27.13
N ILE A 98 8.14 16.06 -27.81
CA ILE A 98 6.85 15.38 -27.64
C ILE A 98 7.03 14.07 -26.88
N ALA A 99 8.03 13.26 -27.25
CA ALA A 99 8.23 11.93 -26.66
C ALA A 99 8.62 12.00 -25.18
N SER A 100 9.46 12.97 -24.77
CA SER A 100 9.86 13.10 -23.37
C SER A 100 8.66 13.43 -22.46
N PRO A 101 7.87 14.50 -22.70
CA PRO A 101 6.70 14.77 -21.86
C PRO A 101 5.70 13.62 -21.82
N LEU A 102 5.42 12.97 -22.97
CA LEU A 102 4.53 11.81 -22.99
C LEU A 102 5.06 10.66 -22.13
N PHE A 103 6.34 10.36 -22.22
CA PHE A 103 6.98 9.30 -21.42
C PHE A 103 6.89 9.59 -19.92
N PHE A 104 7.38 10.76 -19.47
CA PHE A 104 7.46 11.05 -18.03
C PHE A 104 6.09 11.32 -17.42
N ILE A 105 5.19 12.04 -18.10
CA ILE A 105 3.84 12.31 -17.56
C ILE A 105 3.05 11.01 -17.47
N SER A 106 3.08 10.16 -18.49
CA SER A 106 2.37 8.88 -18.45
C SER A 106 2.94 7.94 -17.38
N PHE A 107 4.28 7.85 -17.26
CA PHE A 107 4.93 7.06 -16.21
C PHE A 107 4.53 7.54 -14.81
N THR A 108 4.66 8.84 -14.55
CA THR A 108 4.36 9.42 -13.24
C THR A 108 2.89 9.25 -12.88
N LEU A 109 1.97 9.50 -13.80
CA LEU A 109 0.53 9.33 -13.55
C LEU A 109 0.16 7.86 -13.30
N LEU A 110 0.60 6.94 -14.16
CA LEU A 110 0.30 5.52 -14.00
C LEU A 110 0.98 4.93 -12.76
N GLY A 111 2.26 5.25 -12.56
CA GLY A 111 3.04 4.78 -11.43
C GLY A 111 2.47 5.25 -10.09
N THR A 112 2.20 6.55 -9.95
CA THR A 112 1.62 7.08 -8.71
C THR A 112 0.22 6.54 -8.45
N MET A 113 -0.62 6.37 -9.48
CA MET A 113 -1.94 5.77 -9.31
C MET A 113 -1.85 4.32 -8.82
N ILE A 114 -0.94 3.51 -9.40
CA ILE A 114 -0.71 2.13 -8.96
C ILE A 114 -0.15 2.10 -7.54
N PHE A 115 0.80 2.98 -7.21
CA PHE A 115 1.40 3.07 -5.89
C PHE A 115 0.37 3.47 -4.82
N LEU A 116 -0.49 4.45 -5.11
CA LEU A 116 -1.59 4.85 -4.22
C LEU A 116 -2.59 3.72 -4.03
N ASN A 117 -2.96 3.01 -5.10
CA ASN A 117 -3.84 1.84 -5.01
C ASN A 117 -3.23 0.73 -4.14
N LEU A 118 -1.92 0.51 -4.25
CA LEU A 118 -1.19 -0.43 -3.40
C LEU A 118 -1.23 0.00 -1.92
N MET A 119 -0.97 1.28 -1.64
CA MET A 119 -1.00 1.83 -0.28
C MET A 119 -2.39 1.72 0.35
N VAL A 120 -3.44 2.09 -0.38
CA VAL A 120 -4.83 1.94 0.06
C VAL A 120 -5.15 0.47 0.32
N GLY A 121 -4.72 -0.44 -0.57
CA GLY A 121 -4.89 -1.88 -0.38
C GLY A 121 -4.24 -2.39 0.91
N VAL A 122 -2.99 -1.99 1.18
CA VAL A 122 -2.28 -2.39 2.41
C VAL A 122 -2.99 -1.85 3.66
N ILE A 123 -3.44 -0.59 3.63
CA ILE A 123 -4.17 0.02 4.75
C ILE A 123 -5.50 -0.69 4.99
N LEU A 124 -6.29 -0.94 3.94
CA LEU A 124 -7.60 -1.60 4.05
C LEU A 124 -7.45 -3.01 4.61
N ASN A 125 -6.49 -3.79 4.11
CA ASN A 125 -6.21 -5.12 4.66
C ASN A 125 -5.84 -5.07 6.16
N GLY A 126 -5.02 -4.09 6.56
CA GLY A 126 -4.65 -3.90 7.96
C GLY A 126 -5.84 -3.48 8.84
N MET A 127 -6.74 -2.65 8.31
CA MET A 127 -7.97 -2.23 8.99
C MET A 127 -8.97 -3.39 9.12
N ASP A 128 -9.16 -4.19 8.07
CA ASP A 128 -10.03 -5.36 8.07
C ASP A 128 -9.52 -6.42 9.08
N GLU A 129 -8.21 -6.66 9.13
CA GLU A 129 -7.61 -7.60 10.10
C GLU A 129 -7.75 -7.09 11.54
N ALA A 130 -7.49 -5.80 11.80
CA ALA A 130 -7.68 -5.21 13.12
C ALA A 130 -9.14 -5.23 13.58
N GLN A 131 -10.10 -5.01 12.67
CA GLN A 131 -11.52 -5.12 12.98
C GLN A 131 -11.95 -6.57 13.26
N ALA A 132 -11.41 -7.53 12.51
CA ALA A 132 -11.67 -8.95 12.74
C ALA A 132 -11.18 -9.42 14.12
N GLU A 133 -10.00 -8.99 14.55
CA GLU A 133 -9.46 -9.28 15.88
C GLU A 133 -10.35 -8.67 16.99
N GLN A 134 -10.77 -7.41 16.86
CA GLN A 134 -11.67 -6.77 17.83
C GLN A 134 -13.06 -7.42 17.91
N GLU A 135 -13.61 -7.86 16.77
CA GLU A 135 -14.86 -8.62 16.78
C GLU A 135 -14.73 -9.95 17.51
N GLN A 136 -13.59 -10.63 17.33
CA GLN A 136 -13.34 -11.94 17.94
C GLN A 136 -13.14 -11.81 19.45
N GLU A 137 -12.34 -10.84 19.90
CA GLU A 137 -12.23 -10.48 21.32
C GLU A 137 -13.59 -10.06 21.90
N GLY A 138 -14.37 -9.25 21.18
CA GLY A 138 -15.71 -8.83 21.61
C GLY A 138 -16.72 -9.98 21.70
N ARG A 139 -16.59 -11.01 20.86
CA ARG A 139 -17.40 -12.24 20.91
C ARG A 139 -16.96 -13.15 22.06
N GLU A 140 -15.66 -13.29 22.30
CA GLU A 140 -15.13 -14.05 23.44
C GLU A 140 -15.51 -13.40 24.76
N ASN A 141 -15.37 -12.07 24.88
CA ASN A 141 -15.74 -11.32 26.07
C ASN A 141 -17.26 -11.38 26.32
N ARG A 142 -18.09 -11.34 25.27
CA ARG A 142 -19.54 -11.57 25.37
C ARG A 142 -19.90 -13.00 25.77
N ARG A 143 -19.17 -14.01 25.29
CA ARG A 143 -19.40 -15.42 25.69
C ARG A 143 -19.00 -15.64 27.15
N ALA A 144 -17.87 -15.10 27.57
CA ALA A 144 -17.38 -15.17 28.94
C ALA A 144 -18.31 -14.41 29.91
N SER A 145 -18.84 -13.25 29.53
CA SER A 145 -19.69 -12.42 30.41
C SER A 145 -21.18 -12.72 30.33
N GLY A 146 -21.71 -13.20 29.20
CA GLY A 146 -23.16 -13.27 28.95
C GLY A 146 -23.78 -14.67 29.05
N THR A 147 -23.01 -15.76 28.90
CA THR A 147 -23.58 -17.13 28.97
C THR A 147 -23.45 -17.75 30.36
N LEU A 148 -22.37 -17.48 31.10
CA LEU A 148 -22.22 -17.89 32.49
C LEU A 148 -23.28 -17.22 33.39
N HIS A 149 -23.39 -15.90 33.33
CA HIS A 149 -24.27 -15.13 34.22
C HIS A 149 -25.77 -15.45 34.03
N ILE A 150 -26.23 -15.66 32.79
CA ILE A 150 -27.65 -15.90 32.52
C ILE A 150 -28.07 -17.33 32.90
N GLN A 151 -27.20 -18.33 32.67
CA GLN A 151 -27.52 -19.70 33.11
C GLN A 151 -27.54 -19.79 34.64
N ASP A 152 -26.60 -19.12 35.31
CA ASP A 152 -26.54 -19.10 36.78
C ASP A 152 -27.77 -18.37 37.38
N GLU A 153 -28.16 -17.20 36.84
CA GLU A 153 -29.37 -16.47 37.29
C GLU A 153 -30.67 -17.26 37.03
N ILE A 154 -30.80 -17.94 35.89
CA ILE A 154 -31.99 -18.75 35.61
C ILE A 154 -32.10 -19.92 36.59
N HIS A 155 -30.97 -20.54 36.95
CA HIS A 155 -30.98 -21.66 37.89
C HIS A 155 -31.36 -21.20 39.30
N GLU A 156 -30.86 -20.04 39.74
CA GLU A 156 -31.19 -19.45 41.03
C GLU A 156 -32.67 -19.03 41.12
N ILE A 157 -33.25 -18.46 40.07
CA ILE A 157 -34.68 -18.13 40.00
C ILE A 157 -35.54 -19.40 40.04
N GLN A 158 -35.13 -20.47 39.35
CA GLN A 158 -35.85 -21.75 39.38
C GLN A 158 -35.85 -22.37 40.79
N GLU A 159 -34.71 -22.34 41.49
CA GLU A 159 -34.64 -22.81 42.87
C GLU A 159 -35.54 -22.00 43.81
N GLN A 160 -35.52 -20.66 43.69
CA GLN A 160 -36.40 -19.80 44.49
C GLN A 160 -37.88 -20.10 44.25
N LEU A 161 -38.28 -20.32 43.00
CA LEU A 161 -39.67 -20.69 42.66
C LEU A 161 -40.05 -22.04 43.27
N GLU A 162 -39.15 -23.02 43.25
CA GLU A 162 -39.40 -24.34 43.85
C GLU A 162 -39.54 -24.25 45.37
N GLN A 163 -38.71 -23.41 46.01
CA GLN A 163 -38.76 -23.12 47.43
C GLN A 163 -40.10 -22.47 47.83
N ILE A 164 -40.52 -21.43 47.09
CA ILE A 164 -41.80 -20.74 47.30
C ILE A 164 -42.97 -21.71 47.13
N GLN A 165 -42.94 -22.58 46.11
CA GLN A 165 -43.97 -23.61 45.93
C GLN A 165 -44.02 -24.59 47.10
N LYS A 166 -42.87 -25.02 47.63
CA LYS A 166 -42.80 -25.90 48.81
C LYS A 166 -43.39 -25.23 50.04
N ASP A 167 -43.09 -23.95 50.27
CA ASP A 167 -43.60 -23.20 51.41
C ASP A 167 -45.11 -22.95 51.32
N LEU A 168 -45.61 -22.57 50.14
CA LEU A 168 -47.06 -22.47 49.90
C LEU A 168 -47.78 -23.80 50.15
N ARG A 169 -47.20 -24.93 49.74
CA ARG A 169 -47.76 -26.27 50.00
C ARG A 169 -47.72 -26.67 51.47
N ARG A 170 -46.80 -26.14 52.27
CA ARG A 170 -46.76 -26.34 53.72
C ARG A 170 -47.86 -25.54 54.40
N ILE A 171 -48.01 -24.27 54.03
CA ILE A 171 -49.07 -23.39 54.56
C ILE A 171 -50.46 -23.93 54.21
N ALA A 172 -50.66 -24.40 52.97
CA ALA A 172 -51.92 -25.01 52.54
C ALA A 172 -52.26 -26.32 53.26
N ARG A 173 -51.29 -26.98 53.91
CA ARG A 173 -51.49 -28.20 54.71
C ARG A 173 -51.60 -27.93 56.21
N SER A 174 -51.25 -26.73 56.68
CA SER A 174 -51.33 -26.35 58.09
C SER A 174 -52.65 -25.67 58.46
N HIS A 175 -53.57 -25.54 57.51
CA HIS A 175 -54.94 -25.03 57.69
C HIS A 175 -55.94 -26.10 57.29
#